data_AF-A0AA88M952-F1
#
_entry.id   AF-A0AA88M952-F1
#
_cell.length_a   1.000
_cell.length_b   1.000
_cell.length_c   1.000
_cell.angle_alpha   90.00
_cell.angle_beta   90.00
_cell.angle_gamma   90.00
#
_symmetry.space_group_name_H-M   'P 1'
#
loop_
_entity.id
_entity.type
_entity.pdbx_description
1 polymer ?
#
loop_
_entity_poly.entity_id
_entity_poly.type
_entity_poly.pdbx_seq_one_letter_code
_entity_poly.pdbx_strand_id
1 'polypeptide(L)'
;MSRPKKRKVDSECRVFNKEWTTKYFFTEVRSTAVCLICQEIVAVFKEYNISCHFATKHANYASKQSPQERATAQRLTANLQTLQNLFHRQTVIQESSTKASFLLAFKLAKASKPFSKGEFLKECMVEVRGARWLSG
;
A
#
# COMPACT_ATOMS: atom_id res chain seq x y z
N MET A 1 -17.18 -18.41 -38.65
CA MET A 1 -17.08 -17.23 -37.77
C MET A 1 -16.63 -17.66 -36.38
N SER A 2 -15.33 -17.52 -36.09
CA SER A 2 -14.73 -17.94 -34.82
C SER A 2 -15.18 -17.02 -33.69
N ARG A 3 -15.68 -17.58 -32.57
CA ARG A 3 -16.13 -16.80 -31.41
C ARG A 3 -14.95 -15.98 -30.85
N PRO A 4 -15.16 -14.73 -30.39
CA PRO A 4 -14.09 -13.96 -29.76
C PRO A 4 -13.65 -14.70 -28.49
N LYS A 5 -12.42 -15.20 -28.48
CA LYS A 5 -11.84 -15.85 -27.30
C LYS A 5 -11.68 -14.77 -26.24
N LYS A 6 -12.58 -14.75 -25.24
CA LYS A 6 -12.46 -13.87 -24.06
C LYS A 6 -11.09 -14.13 -23.43
N ARG A 7 -10.19 -13.16 -23.54
CA ARG A 7 -8.84 -13.24 -22.95
C ARG A 7 -8.99 -13.00 -21.45
N LYS A 8 -8.53 -13.95 -20.63
CA LYS A 8 -8.40 -13.73 -19.17
C LYS A 8 -7.17 -12.86 -18.93
N VAL A 9 -7.34 -11.77 -18.18
CA VAL A 9 -6.25 -10.83 -17.87
C VAL A 9 -5.13 -11.51 -17.08
N ASP A 10 -5.47 -12.50 -16.24
CA ASP A 10 -4.53 -13.21 -15.36
C ASP A 10 -3.52 -14.09 -16.11
N SER A 11 -3.79 -14.47 -17.37
CA SER A 11 -2.90 -15.36 -18.14
C SER A 11 -1.71 -14.67 -18.80
N GLU A 12 -1.62 -13.33 -18.73
CA GLU A 12 -0.65 -12.56 -19.52
C GLU A 12 0.61 -12.13 -18.75
N CYS A 13 0.77 -12.51 -17.46
CA CYS A 13 1.95 -12.20 -16.63
C CYS A 13 2.53 -10.80 -16.87
N ARG A 14 1.66 -9.79 -16.97
CA ARG A 14 2.07 -8.45 -17.38
C ARG A 14 2.82 -7.80 -16.22
N VAL A 15 4.00 -7.24 -16.50
CA VAL A 15 4.87 -6.58 -15.53
C VAL A 15 4.83 -5.07 -15.77
N PHE A 16 4.93 -4.29 -14.70
CA PHE A 16 5.01 -2.84 -14.80
C PHE A 16 6.32 -2.40 -15.50
N ASN A 17 6.23 -1.54 -16.51
CA ASN A 17 7.40 -0.97 -17.17
C ASN A 17 7.80 0.34 -16.49
N LYS A 18 9.03 0.41 -15.95
CA LYS A 18 9.59 1.60 -15.28
C LYS A 18 9.63 2.85 -16.16
N GLU A 19 9.68 2.71 -17.49
CA GLU A 19 9.60 3.85 -18.40
C GLU A 19 8.28 4.63 -18.26
N TRP A 20 7.21 3.97 -17.83
CA TRP A 20 5.91 4.61 -17.62
C TRP A 20 5.93 5.66 -16.50
N THR A 21 6.88 5.56 -15.56
CA THR A 21 7.10 6.60 -14.54
C THR A 21 7.52 7.92 -15.17
N THR A 22 8.47 7.87 -16.09
CA THR A 22 8.99 9.08 -16.75
C THR A 22 8.09 9.54 -17.89
N LYS A 23 7.46 8.62 -18.63
CA LYS A 23 6.63 8.94 -19.81
C LYS A 23 5.21 9.39 -19.45
N TYR A 24 4.61 8.78 -18.43
CA TYR A 24 3.17 8.93 -18.14
C TYR A 24 2.89 9.29 -16.68
N PHE A 25 3.91 9.48 -15.84
CA PHE A 25 3.76 9.74 -14.41
C PHE A 25 3.02 8.62 -13.67
N PHE A 26 3.37 7.36 -13.94
CA PHE A 26 2.83 6.21 -13.21
C PHE A 26 3.87 5.48 -12.37
N THR A 27 3.44 4.91 -11.25
CA THR A 27 4.27 4.01 -10.45
C THR A 27 3.50 2.76 -10.07
N GLU A 28 4.22 1.69 -9.76
CA GLU A 28 3.62 0.45 -9.26
C GLU A 28 3.40 0.53 -7.74
N VAL A 29 2.19 0.19 -7.30
CA VAL A 29 1.83 0.02 -5.89
C VAL A 29 1.00 -1.26 -5.75
N ARG A 30 1.51 -2.23 -4.96
CA ARG A 30 0.81 -3.49 -4.66
C ARG A 30 0.20 -4.18 -5.90
N SER A 31 0.99 -4.30 -6.98
CA SER A 31 0.58 -4.89 -8.26
C SER A 31 -0.49 -4.10 -9.04
N THR A 32 -0.64 -2.81 -8.77
CA THR A 32 -1.49 -1.89 -9.53
C THR A 32 -0.70 -0.67 -9.98
N ALA A 33 -1.10 -0.03 -11.07
CA ALA A 33 -0.45 1.18 -11.54
C ALA A 33 -1.17 2.40 -10.98
N VAL A 34 -0.47 3.29 -10.30
CA VAL A 34 -1.01 4.50 -9.67
C VAL A 34 -0.50 5.74 -10.39
N CYS A 35 -1.39 6.64 -10.77
CA CYS A 35 -1.03 7.92 -11.34
C CYS A 35 -0.42 8.83 -10.25
N LEU A 36 0.76 9.38 -10.49
CA LEU A 36 1.44 10.30 -9.56
C LEU A 36 0.77 11.68 -9.48
N ILE A 37 -0.06 12.05 -10.47
CA ILE A 37 -0.70 13.36 -10.57
C ILE A 37 -2.05 13.36 -9.85
N CYS A 38 -2.93 12.39 -10.14
CA CYS A 38 -4.29 12.34 -9.59
C CYS A 38 -4.53 11.18 -8.59
N GLN A 39 -3.54 10.31 -8.35
CA GLN A 39 -3.62 9.16 -7.45
C GLN A 39 -4.65 8.08 -7.85
N GLU A 40 -5.22 8.16 -9.05
CA GLU A 40 -6.11 7.11 -9.56
C GLU A 40 -5.34 5.83 -9.91
N ILE A 41 -6.05 4.71 -9.81
CA ILE A 41 -5.50 3.37 -10.01
C ILE A 41 -5.92 2.81 -11.37
N VAL A 42 -4.96 2.28 -12.10
CA VAL A 42 -5.15 1.44 -13.28
C VAL A 42 -4.78 0.00 -12.90
N ALA A 43 -5.79 -0.85 -12.78
CA ALA A 43 -5.64 -2.22 -12.30
C ALA A 43 -4.84 -3.15 -13.24
N VAL A 44 -4.70 -2.77 -14.51
CA VAL A 44 -4.07 -3.61 -15.53
C VAL A 44 -2.85 -2.92 -16.10
N PHE A 45 -1.68 -3.56 -15.99
CA PHE A 45 -0.42 -3.13 -16.61
C PHE A 45 -0.48 -3.27 -18.14
N LYS A 46 -1.19 -2.34 -18.77
CA LYS A 46 -1.27 -2.21 -20.22
C LYS A 46 -0.94 -0.76 -20.56
N GLU A 47 0.10 -0.57 -21.36
CA GLU A 47 0.51 0.77 -21.76
C GLU A 47 -0.64 1.58 -22.36
N TYR A 48 -1.50 0.96 -23.18
CA TYR A 48 -2.70 1.60 -23.71
C TYR A 48 -3.60 2.21 -22.62
N ASN A 49 -3.81 1.52 -21.49
CA ASN A 49 -4.66 2.03 -20.42
C ASN A 49 -3.99 3.23 -19.72
N ILE A 50 -2.68 3.12 -19.50
CA ILE A 50 -1.86 4.15 -18.85
C ILE A 50 -1.73 5.40 -19.74
N SER A 51 -1.45 5.22 -21.02
CA SER A 51 -1.30 6.30 -21.99
C SER A 51 -2.64 6.99 -22.26
N CYS A 52 -3.74 6.23 -22.37
CA CYS A 52 -5.09 6.79 -22.50
C CYS A 52 -5.48 7.61 -21.28
N HIS A 53 -5.21 7.12 -20.06
CA HIS A 53 -5.42 7.89 -18.84
C HIS A 53 -4.62 9.20 -18.87
N PHE A 54 -3.33 9.13 -19.16
CA PHE A 54 -2.46 10.31 -19.20
C PHE A 54 -2.92 11.32 -20.25
N ALA A 55 -3.24 10.87 -21.46
CA ALA A 55 -3.69 11.74 -22.54
C ALA A 55 -5.04 12.41 -22.23
N THR A 56 -5.99 11.69 -21.63
CA THR A 56 -7.35 12.22 -21.39
C THR A 56 -7.45 13.09 -20.14
N LYS A 57 -6.73 12.76 -19.07
CA LYS A 57 -6.79 13.50 -17.79
C LYS A 57 -5.66 14.50 -17.59
N HIS A 58 -4.54 14.31 -18.29
CA HIS A 58 -3.31 15.08 -18.09
C HIS A 58 -2.72 15.59 -19.41
N ALA A 59 -3.58 15.92 -20.39
CA ALA A 59 -3.17 16.48 -21.69
C ALA A 59 -2.20 17.67 -21.58
N ASN A 60 -2.37 18.51 -20.56
CA ASN A 60 -1.52 19.67 -20.30
C ASN A 60 -0.07 19.33 -19.93
N TYR A 61 0.19 18.12 -19.45
CA TYR A 61 1.53 17.59 -19.17
C TYR A 61 2.14 16.92 -20.40
N ALA A 62 1.30 16.36 -21.30
CA ALA A 62 1.78 15.69 -22.50
C ALA A 62 2.52 16.65 -23.46
N SER A 63 2.11 17.91 -23.52
CA SER A 63 2.72 18.93 -24.37
C SER A 63 4.05 19.49 -23.85
N LYS A 64 4.47 19.12 -22.63
CA LYS A 64 5.51 19.82 -21.88
C LYS A 64 6.66 18.95 -21.37
N GLN A 65 6.81 17.71 -21.86
CA GLN A 65 7.82 16.70 -21.43
C GLN A 65 9.26 17.24 -21.33
N SER A 66 9.49 17.99 -20.27
CA SER A 66 10.69 18.78 -20.03
C SER A 66 11.52 18.11 -18.93
N PRO A 67 12.82 18.42 -18.83
CA PRO A 67 13.64 17.95 -17.72
C PRO A 67 13.03 18.25 -16.33
N GLN A 68 12.34 19.37 -16.20
CA GLN A 68 11.63 19.81 -14.98
C GLN A 68 10.48 18.86 -14.60
N GLU A 69 9.75 18.36 -15.60
CA GLU A 69 8.68 17.39 -15.40
C GLU A 69 9.21 16.03 -14.94
N ARG A 70 10.38 15.61 -15.43
CA ARG A 70 11.04 14.38 -14.94
C ARG A 70 11.45 14.49 -13.47
N ALA A 71 12.00 15.64 -13.07
CA ALA A 71 12.29 15.93 -11.66
C ALA A 71 11.01 15.94 -10.81
N THR A 72 9.90 16.43 -11.37
CA THR A 72 8.59 16.41 -10.72
C THR A 72 8.09 14.98 -10.51
N ALA A 73 8.20 14.10 -11.50
CA ALA A 73 7.82 12.69 -11.38
C ALA A 73 8.60 11.98 -10.26
N GLN A 74 9.91 12.23 -10.18
CA GLN A 74 10.76 11.68 -9.11
C GLN A 74 10.33 12.19 -7.72
N ARG A 75 10.08 13.49 -7.59
CA ARG A 75 9.60 14.09 -6.34
C ARG A 75 8.25 13.51 -5.90
N LEU A 76 7.31 13.38 -6.82
CA LEU A 76 5.99 12.81 -6.52
C LEU A 76 6.09 11.33 -6.10
N THR A 77 7.00 10.58 -6.73
CA THR A 77 7.28 9.19 -6.34
C THR A 77 7.84 9.11 -4.92
N ALA A 78 8.82 9.95 -4.58
CA ALA A 78 9.41 9.99 -3.24
C ALA A 78 8.38 10.39 -2.17
N ASN A 79 7.50 11.35 -2.48
CA ASN A 79 6.41 11.75 -1.59
C ASN A 79 5.43 10.60 -1.35
N LEU A 80 5.02 9.88 -2.39
CA LEU A 80 4.15 8.72 -2.24
C LEU A 80 4.79 7.62 -1.40
N GLN A 81 6.08 7.32 -1.62
CA GLN A 81 6.80 6.34 -0.80
C GLN A 81 6.84 6.76 0.67
N THR A 82 7.08 8.05 0.93
CA THR A 82 7.06 8.60 2.30
C THR A 82 5.70 8.40 2.95
N LEU A 83 4.61 8.73 2.25
CA LEU A 83 3.25 8.54 2.76
C LEU A 83 2.96 7.05 3.03
N GLN A 84 3.34 6.16 2.11
CA GLN A 84 3.15 4.72 2.27
C GLN A 84 3.88 4.17 3.50
N ASN A 85 5.12 4.62 3.73
CA ASN A 85 5.90 4.21 4.89
C ASN A 85 5.27 4.69 6.20
N LEU A 86 4.72 5.91 6.23
CA LEU A 86 3.99 6.44 7.38
C LEU A 86 2.74 5.60 7.69
N PHE A 87 1.92 5.32 6.67
CA PHE A 87 0.73 4.49 6.84
C PHE A 87 1.09 3.07 7.28
N HIS A 88 2.10 2.45 6.66
CA HIS A 88 2.54 1.11 7.03
C HIS A 88 3.01 1.05 8.48
N ARG A 89 3.84 2.01 8.92
CA ARG A 89 4.29 2.11 10.31
C ARG A 89 3.10 2.24 11.26
N GLN A 90 2.12 3.07 10.92
CA GLN A 90 0.92 3.24 11.73
C GLN A 90 0.12 1.94 11.82
N THR A 91 -0.07 1.23 10.71
CA THR A 91 -0.74 -0.07 10.68
C THR A 91 -0.02 -1.09 11.57
N VAL A 92 1.32 -1.19 11.47
CA VAL A 92 2.11 -2.11 12.31
C VAL A 92 1.96 -1.81 13.80
N ILE A 93 2.00 -0.53 14.19
CA ILE A 93 1.78 -0.12 15.58
C ILE A 93 0.36 -0.51 16.03
N GLN A 94 -0.65 -0.26 15.21
CA GLN A 94 -2.03 -0.56 15.54
C GLN A 94 -2.29 -2.06 15.66
N GLU A 95 -1.73 -2.87 14.76
CA GLU A 95 -1.82 -4.33 14.82
C GLU A 95 -1.14 -4.88 16.07
N SER A 96 0.05 -4.39 16.40
CA SER A 96 0.77 -4.77 17.63
C SER A 96 -0.05 -4.42 18.88
N SER A 97 -0.60 -3.20 18.95
CA SER A 97 -1.47 -2.78 20.05
C SER A 97 -2.71 -3.67 20.16
N THR A 98 -3.37 -3.97 19.04
CA THR A 98 -4.58 -4.82 19.01
C THR A 98 -4.27 -6.23 19.50
N LYS A 99 -3.16 -6.83 19.05
CA LYS A 99 -2.72 -8.15 19.51
C LYS A 99 -2.38 -8.15 21.00
N ALA A 100 -1.71 -7.12 21.50
CA ALA A 100 -1.40 -6.96 22.91
C ALA A 100 -2.66 -6.88 23.78
N SER A 101 -3.64 -6.07 23.38
CA SER A 101 -4.93 -5.96 24.05
C SER A 101 -5.69 -7.29 24.07
N PHE A 102 -5.70 -8.02 22.96
CA PHE A 102 -6.34 -9.33 22.89
C PHE A 102 -5.67 -10.36 23.82
N LEU A 103 -4.34 -10.41 23.82
CA LEU A 103 -3.57 -11.29 24.72
C LEU A 103 -3.85 -10.96 26.19
N LEU A 104 -3.92 -9.67 26.52
CA LEU A 104 -4.23 -9.21 27.86
C LEU A 104 -5.65 -9.64 28.29
N ALA A 105 -6.65 -9.39 27.44
CA ALA A 105 -8.03 -9.80 27.70
C ALA A 105 -8.14 -11.32 27.89
N PHE A 106 -7.47 -12.10 27.04
CA PHE A 106 -7.42 -13.56 27.15
C PHE A 106 -6.83 -14.01 28.50
N LYS A 107 -5.74 -13.40 28.96
CA LYS A 107 -5.12 -13.73 30.26
C LYS A 107 -6.02 -13.39 31.44
N LEU A 108 -6.66 -12.23 31.42
CA LEU A 108 -7.61 -11.81 32.44
C LEU A 108 -8.79 -12.81 32.53
N ALA A 109 -9.34 -13.18 31.38
CA ALA A 109 -10.42 -14.17 31.29
C ALA A 109 -9.97 -15.54 31.79
N LYS A 110 -8.79 -16.03 31.35
CA LYS A 110 -8.22 -17.32 31.77
C LYS A 110 -8.00 -17.39 33.28
N ALA A 111 -7.54 -16.28 33.89
CA ALA A 111 -7.34 -16.20 35.33
C ALA A 111 -8.64 -15.88 36.11
N SER A 112 -9.74 -15.58 35.41
CA SER A 112 -11.00 -15.09 36.00
C SER A 112 -10.77 -13.91 36.96
N LYS A 113 -9.82 -13.02 36.62
CA LYS A 113 -9.47 -11.85 37.43
C LYS A 113 -10.08 -10.60 36.80
N PRO A 114 -10.75 -9.74 37.58
CA PRO A 114 -11.27 -8.46 37.07
C PRO A 114 -10.12 -7.48 36.81
N PHE A 115 -10.37 -6.52 35.92
CA PHE A 115 -9.42 -5.45 35.57
C PHE A 115 -9.05 -4.57 36.80
N SER A 116 -9.88 -4.58 37.84
CA SER A 116 -9.65 -3.86 39.10
C SER A 116 -8.49 -4.41 39.93
N LYS A 117 -7.98 -5.63 39.64
CA LYS A 117 -6.78 -6.17 40.29
C LYS A 117 -5.52 -5.65 39.59
N GLY A 118 -5.13 -4.43 39.98
CA GLY A 118 -4.03 -3.67 39.36
C GLY A 118 -2.67 -4.39 39.32
N GLU A 119 -2.31 -5.16 40.35
CA GLU A 119 -1.03 -5.90 40.37
C GLU A 119 -1.00 -6.99 39.29
N PHE A 120 -2.06 -7.80 39.22
CA PHE A 120 -2.19 -8.84 38.20
C PHE A 120 -2.24 -8.26 36.78
N LEU A 121 -2.92 -7.13 36.61
CA LEU A 121 -2.93 -6.38 35.35
C LEU A 121 -1.52 -5.93 34.95
N LYS A 122 -0.74 -5.39 35.90
CA LYS A 122 0.64 -4.93 35.67
C LYS A 122 1.55 -6.07 35.27
N GLU A 123 1.46 -7.22 35.94
CA GLU A 123 2.19 -8.44 35.56
C GLU A 123 1.86 -8.88 34.14
N CYS A 124 0.56 -8.95 33.80
CA CYS A 124 0.12 -9.30 32.46
C CYS A 124 0.66 -8.32 31.41
N MET A 125 0.67 -7.00 31.68
CA MET A 125 1.19 -5.98 30.76
C MET A 125 2.70 -6.10 30.52
N VAL A 126 3.47 -6.39 31.58
CA VAL A 126 4.93 -6.62 31.46
C VAL A 126 5.21 -7.86 30.62
N GLU A 127 4.42 -8.92 30.80
CA GLU A 127 4.56 -10.16 30.04
C GLU A 127 4.16 -9.99 28.57
N VAL A 128 3.06 -9.28 28.29
CA VAL A 128 2.60 -8.95 26.93
C VAL A 128 3.65 -8.11 26.18
N ARG A 129 4.38 -7.22 26.88
CA ARG A 129 5.49 -6.45 26.31
C ARG A 129 6.71 -7.31 25.98
N GLY A 130 6.93 -8.40 26.72
CA GLY A 130 8.05 -9.33 26.54
C GLY A 130 7.81 -10.43 25.51
N ALA A 131 6.56 -10.65 25.09
CA ALA A 131 6.23 -11.58 24.01
C ALA A 131 6.85 -11.09 22.70
N ARG A 132 7.96 -11.72 22.29
CA ARG A 132 8.62 -11.45 21.01
C ARG A 132 7.62 -11.79 19.90
N TRP A 133 7.05 -10.75 19.28
CA TRP A 133 6.20 -10.85 18.11
C TRP A 133 7.05 -11.44 16.97
N LEU A 134 7.05 -12.76 16.83
CA LEU A 134 7.67 -13.42 15.69
C LEU A 134 6.89 -13.01 14.45
N SER A 135 7.50 -12.13 13.67
CA SER A 135 7.08 -11.78 12.32
C SER A 135 7.00 -13.07 11.50
N GLY A 136 5.79 -13.42 11.07
CA GLY A 136 5.58 -14.29 9.92
C GLY A 136 5.78 -13.54 8.62
#